data_AF-A0A7D8Z1V6-F1
#
_entry.id   AF-A0A7D8Z1V6-F1
#
_cell.length_a   1.000
_cell.length_b   1.000
_cell.length_c   1.000
_cell.angle_alpha   90.00
_cell.angle_beta   90.00
_cell.angle_gamma   90.00
#
_symmetry.space_group_name_H-M   'P 1'
#
loop_
_entity.id
_entity.type
_entity.pdbx_description
1 polymer ?
#
loop_
_entity_poly.entity_id
_entity_poly.type
_entity_poly.pdbx_seq_one_letter_code
_entity_poly.pdbx_strand_id
1 'polypeptide(L)'
;MSEVPQQASLNGTIKFFKPAIDKNQTPREINTHLRLIKAGLKGKIRVSNLHSSVVSTDATMILGLLFGLIPENPWGENLGSLRYKAASCSKYHAKWKKQVTAIVTQLHSRGIIWGDASWEYSWIVDFGGVYVEGFVEREKAGTEEGNGWE
;
A
#
# COMPACT_ATOMS: atom_id res chain seq x y z
N MET A 1 23.88 4.03 -3.63
CA MET A 1 22.49 4.17 -4.09
C MET A 1 22.13 2.86 -4.76
N SER A 2 21.15 2.12 -4.27
CA SER A 2 20.74 0.85 -4.89
C SER A 2 19.81 1.19 -6.05
N GLU A 3 20.25 0.94 -7.29
CA GLU A 3 19.49 1.18 -8.54
C GLU A 3 18.40 0.12 -8.74
N VAL A 4 17.52 -0.05 -7.76
CA VAL A 4 16.38 -0.95 -7.94
C VAL A 4 15.32 -0.18 -8.74
N PRO A 5 14.98 -0.62 -9.97
CA PRO A 5 14.01 0.08 -10.80
C PRO A 5 12.67 0.15 -10.10
N GLN A 6 12.02 1.31 -10.07
CA GLN A 6 10.70 1.50 -9.44
C GLN A 6 9.54 1.50 -10.44
N GLN A 7 9.86 1.49 -11.74
CA GLN A 7 8.90 1.51 -12.83
C GLN A 7 9.17 0.35 -13.78
N ALA A 8 8.10 -0.24 -14.30
CA ALA A 8 8.15 -1.25 -15.34
C ALA A 8 7.06 -0.99 -16.38
N SER A 9 7.31 -1.36 -17.64
CA SER A 9 6.31 -1.34 -18.70
C SER A 9 5.79 -2.74 -18.96
N LEU A 10 4.47 -2.90 -18.93
CA LEU A 10 3.78 -4.13 -19.32
C LEU A 10 2.80 -3.80 -20.43
N ASN A 11 3.02 -4.35 -21.63
CA ASN A 11 2.21 -4.09 -22.83
C ASN A 11 2.00 -2.58 -23.11
N GLY A 12 3.06 -1.77 -22.93
CA GLY A 12 3.01 -0.33 -23.14
C GLY A 12 2.37 0.49 -22.01
N THR A 13 1.86 -0.17 -20.95
CA THR A 13 1.35 0.52 -19.76
C THR A 13 2.40 0.56 -18.66
N ILE A 14 2.69 1.76 -18.14
CA ILE A 14 3.59 1.94 -17.00
C ILE A 14 2.93 1.42 -15.72
N LYS A 15 3.72 0.68 -14.93
CA LYS A 15 3.37 0.09 -13.63
C LYS A 15 4.43 0.45 -12.60
N PHE A 16 4.03 0.47 -11.33
CA PHE A 16 4.98 0.56 -10.22
C PHE A 16 5.55 -0.83 -9.93
N PHE A 17 6.88 -0.95 -9.89
CA PHE A 17 7.57 -2.19 -9.53
C PHE A 17 8.03 -2.12 -8.08
N LYS A 18 7.52 -3.05 -7.25
CA LYS A 18 7.97 -3.27 -5.88
C LYS A 18 8.89 -4.49 -5.86
N PRO A 19 10.19 -4.35 -5.58
CA PRO A 19 11.11 -5.48 -5.53
C PRO A 19 10.76 -6.43 -4.37
N ALA A 20 10.93 -7.73 -4.59
CA ALA A 20 10.71 -8.76 -3.57
C ALA A 20 11.97 -8.94 -2.70
N ILE A 21 12.35 -7.89 -1.98
CA ILE A 21 13.58 -7.89 -1.15
C ILE A 21 13.39 -8.77 0.08
N ASP A 22 12.22 -8.67 0.72
CA ASP A 22 11.89 -9.42 1.93
C ASP A 22 10.99 -10.63 1.61
N LYS A 23 11.47 -11.82 1.98
CA LYS A 23 10.83 -13.11 1.75
C LYS A 23 9.55 -13.32 2.55
N ASN A 24 9.36 -12.60 3.65
CA ASN A 24 8.17 -12.66 4.49
C ASN A 24 7.13 -11.62 4.09
N GLN A 25 7.56 -10.43 3.66
CA GLN A 25 6.65 -9.35 3.24
C GLN A 25 5.96 -9.65 1.92
N THR A 26 6.69 -10.19 0.94
CA THR A 26 6.16 -10.45 -0.41
C THR A 26 4.96 -11.42 -0.39
N PRO A 27 5.02 -12.59 0.29
CA PRO A 27 3.87 -13.47 0.42
C PRO A 27 2.69 -12.84 1.18
N ARG A 28 2.95 -12.03 2.21
CA ARG A 28 1.92 -11.31 2.96
C ARG A 28 1.17 -10.32 2.06
N GLU A 29 1.89 -9.51 1.29
CA GLU A 29 1.33 -8.56 0.34
C GLU A 29 0.44 -9.26 -0.70
N ILE A 30 0.93 -10.36 -1.31
CA ILE A 30 0.17 -11.15 -2.28
C ILE A 30 -1.10 -11.71 -1.63
N ASN A 31 -0.99 -12.33 -0.46
CA ASN A 31 -2.14 -12.93 0.23
C ASN A 31 -3.20 -11.87 0.59
N THR A 32 -2.79 -10.71 1.08
CA THR A 32 -3.72 -9.61 1.38
C THR A 32 -4.46 -9.12 0.13
N HIS A 33 -3.78 -8.98 -1.01
CA HIS A 33 -4.46 -8.63 -2.26
C HIS A 33 -5.40 -9.73 -2.76
N LEU A 34 -5.08 -11.01 -2.58
CA LEU A 34 -6.00 -12.10 -2.87
C LEU A 34 -7.26 -12.02 -1.97
N ARG A 35 -7.11 -11.66 -0.70
CA ARG A 35 -8.25 -11.45 0.22
C ARG A 35 -9.10 -10.25 -0.19
N LEU A 36 -8.49 -9.15 -0.65
CA LEU A 36 -9.21 -7.99 -1.20
C LEU A 36 -10.07 -8.35 -2.41
N ILE A 37 -9.54 -9.20 -3.29
CA ILE A 37 -10.29 -9.73 -4.45
C ILE A 37 -11.46 -10.58 -3.97
N LYS A 38 -11.22 -11.56 -3.09
CA LYS A 38 -12.25 -12.45 -2.55
C LYS A 38 -13.36 -11.68 -1.81
N ALA A 39 -13.00 -10.60 -1.11
CA ALA A 39 -13.95 -9.72 -0.45
C ALA A 39 -14.73 -8.81 -1.42
N GLY A 40 -14.39 -8.81 -2.72
CA GLY A 40 -15.01 -7.96 -3.73
C GLY A 40 -14.70 -6.47 -3.52
N LEU A 41 -13.57 -6.15 -2.88
CA LEU A 41 -13.13 -4.78 -2.57
C LEU A 41 -12.17 -4.21 -3.63
N LYS A 42 -11.56 -5.06 -4.47
CA LYS A 42 -10.68 -4.63 -5.57
C LYS A 42 -11.39 -3.62 -6.48
N GLY A 43 -10.80 -2.43 -6.63
CA GLY A 43 -11.34 -1.33 -7.44
C GLY A 43 -12.50 -0.55 -6.81
N LYS A 44 -13.00 -0.95 -5.63
CA LYS A 44 -14.08 -0.24 -4.90
C LYS A 44 -13.57 0.70 -3.82
N ILE A 45 -12.37 0.44 -3.33
CA ILE A 45 -11.68 1.24 -2.30
C ILE A 45 -10.32 1.71 -2.81
N ARG A 46 -9.78 2.77 -2.21
CA ARG A 46 -8.48 3.35 -2.58
C ARG A 46 -7.33 2.58 -1.93
N VAL A 47 -7.06 1.40 -2.48
CA VAL A 47 -5.91 0.54 -2.14
C VAL A 47 -4.97 0.44 -3.33
N SER A 48 -3.67 0.28 -3.09
CA SER A 48 -2.73 -0.14 -4.13
C SER A 48 -3.27 -1.39 -4.84
N ASN A 49 -3.18 -1.43 -6.16
CA ASN A 49 -3.77 -2.52 -6.93
C ASN A 49 -2.68 -3.43 -7.48
N LEU A 50 -2.46 -4.57 -6.82
CA LEU A 50 -1.56 -5.61 -7.33
C LEU A 50 -2.10 -6.19 -8.64
N HIS A 51 -1.27 -6.09 -9.68
CA HIS A 51 -1.56 -6.55 -11.02
C HIS A 51 -1.00 -7.95 -11.27
N SER A 52 0.29 -8.15 -11.01
CA SER A 52 0.99 -9.41 -11.28
C SER A 52 2.30 -9.51 -10.50
N SER A 53 2.84 -10.72 -10.34
CA SER A 53 4.22 -10.94 -9.91
C SER A 53 5.17 -10.92 -11.10
N VAL A 54 6.41 -10.49 -10.86
CA VAL A 54 7.55 -10.64 -11.77
C VAL A 54 8.37 -11.80 -11.27
N VAL A 55 8.66 -12.75 -12.16
CA VAL A 55 9.42 -13.97 -11.84
C VAL A 55 10.72 -14.00 -12.64
N SER A 56 11.71 -14.74 -12.15
CA SER A 56 12.92 -15.05 -12.89
C SER A 56 12.61 -15.83 -14.17
N THR A 57 13.53 -15.82 -15.14
CA THR A 57 13.35 -16.49 -16.43
C THR A 57 13.06 -17.99 -16.30
N ASP A 58 13.64 -18.63 -15.28
CA ASP A 58 13.42 -20.04 -14.93
C ASP A 58 12.21 -20.28 -14.00
N ALA A 59 11.46 -19.22 -13.66
CA ALA A 59 10.30 -19.21 -12.77
C ALA A 59 10.57 -19.75 -11.33
N THR A 60 11.83 -19.80 -10.90
CA THR A 60 12.19 -20.30 -9.57
C THR A 60 12.08 -19.24 -8.47
N MET A 61 12.11 -17.95 -8.82
CA MET A 61 12.09 -16.84 -7.87
C MET A 61 11.10 -15.75 -8.27
N ILE A 62 10.39 -15.20 -7.29
CA ILE A 62 9.66 -13.93 -7.45
C ILE A 62 10.67 -12.80 -7.28
N LEU A 63 10.88 -12.01 -8.34
CA LEU A 63 11.76 -10.85 -8.34
C LEU A 63 11.08 -9.59 -7.80
N GLY A 64 9.76 -9.51 -7.93
CA GLY A 64 8.99 -8.36 -7.48
C GLY A 64 7.52 -8.45 -7.85
N LEU A 65 6.81 -7.36 -7.59
CA LEU A 65 5.38 -7.21 -7.78
C LEU A 65 5.10 -5.97 -8.63
N LEU A 66 4.16 -6.08 -9.56
CA LEU A 66 3.67 -4.97 -10.36
C LEU A 66 2.36 -4.45 -9.82
N PHE A 67 2.32 -3.15 -9.56
CA PHE A 67 1.14 -2.43 -9.12
C PHE A 67 0.65 -1.45 -10.19
N GLY A 68 -0.67 -1.26 -10.23
CA GLY A 68 -1.24 -0.11 -10.93
C GLY A 68 -0.71 1.19 -10.33
N LEU A 69 -0.45 2.18 -11.18
CA LEU A 69 -0.09 3.51 -10.72
C LEU A 69 -1.27 4.10 -9.94
N ILE A 70 -0.97 4.68 -8.79
CA ILE A 70 -1.94 5.49 -8.06
C ILE A 70 -2.11 6.79 -8.85
N PRO A 71 -3.35 7.23 -9.14
CA PRO A 71 -3.58 8.47 -9.86
C PRO A 71 -2.84 9.64 -9.22
N GLU A 72 -2.27 10.51 -10.05
CA GLU A 72 -1.57 11.70 -9.58
C GLU A 72 -2.47 12.51 -8.64
N ASN A 73 -1.88 12.98 -7.54
CA ASN A 73 -2.57 13.94 -6.70
C ASN A 73 -2.73 15.27 -7.46
N PRO A 74 -3.56 16.22 -6.97
CA PRO A 74 -3.76 17.51 -7.63
C PRO A 74 -2.49 18.36 -7.86
N TRP A 75 -1.35 17.95 -7.29
CA TRP A 75 -0.06 18.60 -7.44
C TRP A 75 0.88 17.89 -8.40
N GLY A 76 0.50 16.74 -8.98
CA GLY A 76 1.35 15.96 -9.89
C GLY A 76 2.58 15.35 -9.21
N GLU A 77 2.60 15.28 -7.88
CA GLU A 77 3.77 14.85 -7.12
C GLU A 77 3.66 13.40 -6.65
N ASN A 78 4.80 12.74 -6.43
CA ASN A 78 4.80 11.44 -5.78
C ASN A 78 4.37 11.57 -4.31
N LEU A 79 3.80 10.51 -3.75
CA LEU A 79 3.38 10.47 -2.35
C LEU A 79 4.56 10.69 -1.37
N GLY A 80 5.79 10.34 -1.77
CA GLY A 80 6.99 10.54 -0.97
C GLY A 80 7.56 11.96 -0.95
N SER A 81 7.02 12.90 -1.72
CA SER A 81 7.66 14.20 -1.95
C SER A 81 7.55 15.09 -0.70
N LEU A 82 8.58 15.89 -0.44
CA LEU A 82 8.58 16.82 0.70
C LEU A 82 7.43 17.83 0.61
N ARG A 83 7.05 18.23 -0.60
CA ARG A 83 5.97 19.20 -0.84
C ARG A 83 4.59 18.58 -0.69
N TYR A 84 4.40 17.32 -1.08
CA TYR A 84 3.20 16.54 -0.76
C TYR A 84 3.07 16.33 0.75
N LYS A 85 4.15 15.93 1.43
CA LYS A 85 4.18 15.79 2.89
C LYS A 85 3.87 17.10 3.61
N ALA A 86 4.48 18.22 3.21
CA ALA A 86 4.20 19.53 3.78
C ALA A 86 2.74 19.99 3.54
N ALA A 87 2.18 19.74 2.35
CA ALA A 87 0.79 20.06 2.04
C ALA A 87 -0.22 19.17 2.78
N SER A 88 0.16 17.91 3.05
CA SER A 88 -0.66 16.93 3.76
C SER A 88 -0.89 17.32 5.23
N CYS A 89 0.14 17.84 5.91
CA CYS A 89 0.10 18.16 7.34
C CYS A 89 -0.91 19.25 7.74
N SER A 90 -1.25 20.20 6.86
CA SER A 90 -2.01 21.40 7.27
C SER A 90 -3.42 21.49 6.68
N LYS A 91 -3.60 21.21 5.38
CA LYS A 91 -4.88 21.50 4.68
C LYS A 91 -5.76 20.27 4.45
N TYR A 92 -5.16 19.09 4.29
CA TYR A 92 -5.90 17.90 3.88
C TYR A 92 -5.91 16.78 4.92
N HIS A 93 -5.14 16.94 5.99
CA HIS A 93 -5.00 15.93 7.05
C HIS A 93 -6.35 15.40 7.55
N ALA A 94 -7.29 16.28 7.94
CA ALA A 94 -8.61 15.85 8.43
C ALA A 94 -9.42 15.08 7.36
N LYS A 95 -9.33 15.49 6.10
CA LYS A 95 -10.02 14.81 4.99
C LYS A 95 -9.40 13.43 4.72
N TRP A 96 -8.08 13.34 4.66
CA TRP A 96 -7.40 12.08 4.39
C TRP A 96 -7.53 11.12 5.56
N LYS A 97 -7.42 11.60 6.80
CA LYS A 97 -7.75 10.82 7.99
C LYS A 97 -9.13 10.20 7.86
N LYS A 98 -10.18 11.01 7.57
CA LYS A 98 -11.54 10.48 7.39
C LYS A 98 -11.64 9.44 6.26
N GLN A 99 -10.97 9.66 5.13
CA GLN A 99 -10.98 8.73 3.99
C GLN A 99 -10.26 7.42 4.31
N VAL A 100 -9.07 7.50 4.89
CA VAL A 100 -8.25 6.36 5.33
C VAL A 100 -9.01 5.56 6.37
N THR A 101 -9.56 6.21 7.41
CA THR A 101 -10.38 5.54 8.42
C THR A 101 -11.55 4.79 7.79
N ALA A 102 -12.29 5.41 6.87
CA ALA A 102 -13.42 4.74 6.21
C ALA A 102 -13.00 3.52 5.37
N ILE A 103 -11.80 3.55 4.77
CA ILE A 103 -11.25 2.40 4.04
C ILE A 103 -10.82 1.31 5.02
N VAL A 104 -10.10 1.67 6.08
CA VAL A 104 -9.63 0.71 7.09
C VAL A 104 -10.80 0.03 7.79
N THR A 105 -11.87 0.75 8.13
CA THR A 105 -13.11 0.14 8.65
C THR A 105 -13.69 -0.89 7.68
N GLN A 106 -13.70 -0.61 6.37
CA GLN A 106 -14.15 -1.59 5.37
C GLN A 106 -13.22 -2.80 5.30
N LEU A 107 -11.91 -2.62 5.41
CA LEU A 107 -10.95 -3.72 5.46
C LEU A 107 -11.20 -4.62 6.68
N HIS A 108 -11.33 -4.02 7.88
CA HIS A 108 -11.60 -4.73 9.13
C HIS A 108 -12.93 -5.46 9.11
N SER A 109 -13.97 -4.89 8.51
CA SER A 109 -15.26 -5.60 8.35
C SER A 109 -15.16 -6.92 7.58
N ARG A 110 -14.04 -7.13 6.86
CA ARG A 110 -13.70 -8.36 6.12
C ARG A 110 -12.50 -9.10 6.72
N GLY A 111 -12.09 -8.75 7.94
CA GLY A 111 -10.94 -9.27 8.66
C GLY A 111 -9.58 -8.95 8.03
N ILE A 112 -9.52 -7.99 7.09
CA ILE A 112 -8.29 -7.61 6.39
C ILE A 112 -7.62 -6.50 7.19
N ILE A 113 -6.37 -6.73 7.58
CA ILE A 113 -5.56 -5.82 8.40
C ILE A 113 -4.56 -5.14 7.47
N TRP A 114 -4.42 -3.82 7.58
CA TRP A 114 -3.43 -3.06 6.81
C TRP A 114 -2.02 -3.29 7.35
N GLY A 115 -1.77 -3.01 8.63
CA GLY A 115 -0.51 -3.32 9.31
C GLY A 115 0.58 -2.25 9.25
N ASP A 116 0.43 -1.26 8.36
CA ASP A 116 1.35 -0.10 8.22
C ASP A 116 0.56 1.20 8.08
N ALA A 117 -0.27 1.50 9.09
CA ALA A 117 -1.23 2.58 8.97
C ALA A 117 -0.58 3.97 9.01
N SER A 118 -0.58 4.69 7.88
CA SER A 118 -0.17 6.09 7.79
C SER A 118 -1.31 6.99 7.28
N TRP A 119 -1.43 8.18 7.84
CA TRP A 119 -2.41 9.20 7.43
C TRP A 119 -1.85 10.17 6.38
N GLU A 120 -0.58 10.01 6.03
CA GLU A 120 0.12 10.85 5.06
C GLU A 120 -0.46 10.71 3.65
N TYR A 121 -1.29 9.68 3.39
CA TYR A 121 -1.81 9.35 2.07
C TYR A 121 -3.34 9.23 2.05
N SER A 122 -3.95 9.68 0.95
CA SER A 122 -5.39 9.40 0.69
C SER A 122 -5.66 7.98 0.15
N TRP A 123 -4.62 7.12 0.15
CA TRP A 123 -4.60 5.75 -0.37
C TRP A 123 -3.93 4.83 0.65
N ILE A 124 -4.45 3.61 0.76
CA ILE A 124 -3.83 2.51 1.50
C ILE A 124 -2.81 1.83 0.59
N VAL A 125 -1.56 1.77 1.02
CA VAL A 125 -0.45 1.17 0.28
C VAL A 125 0.37 0.29 1.22
N ASP A 126 1.14 -0.63 0.67
CA ASP A 126 2.06 -1.49 1.43
C ASP A 126 1.37 -2.37 2.49
N PHE A 127 0.93 -3.56 2.07
CA PHE A 127 0.45 -4.60 2.98
C PHE A 127 1.55 -5.56 3.45
N GLY A 128 2.75 -5.42 2.90
CA GLY A 128 3.93 -6.19 3.25
C GLY A 128 4.62 -5.64 4.50
N GLY A 129 4.48 -4.35 4.78
CA GLY A 129 5.10 -3.64 5.89
C GLY A 129 4.94 -4.32 7.25
N VAL A 130 5.99 -4.19 8.06
CA VAL A 130 5.99 -4.46 9.50
C VAL A 130 6.12 -3.13 10.21
N TYR A 131 5.17 -2.81 11.08
CA TYR A 131 5.20 -1.77 12.12
C TYR A 131 6.12 -0.56 11.86
N VAL A 132 5.53 0.61 11.59
CA VAL A 132 6.25 1.89 11.65
C VAL A 132 6.11 2.48 13.04
N GLU A 133 7.25 2.70 13.70
CA GLU A 133 7.34 3.30 15.02
C GLU A 133 6.75 4.72 15.04
N GLY A 134 5.86 5.00 16.00
CA GLY A 134 5.21 6.30 16.17
C GLY A 134 3.83 6.44 15.53
N PHE A 135 3.36 5.47 14.75
CA PHE A 135 1.99 5.48 14.18
C PHE A 135 1.00 4.63 14.97
N VAL A 136 1.47 3.55 15.60
CA VAL A 136 0.66 2.61 16.38
C VAL A 136 1.49 2.20 17.60
N GLU A 137 0.86 1.79 18.70
CA GLU A 137 1.58 1.11 19.78
C GLU A 137 2.12 -0.23 19.27
N ARG A 138 3.37 -0.56 19.58
CA ARG A 138 4.04 -1.78 19.07
C ARG A 138 3.25 -3.05 19.31
N GLU A 139 2.57 -3.15 20.45
CA GLU A 139 1.76 -4.30 20.84
C GLU A 139 0.47 -4.44 20.02
N LYS A 140 -0.01 -3.34 19.44
CA LYS A 140 -1.21 -3.29 18.61
C LYS A 140 -0.88 -3.40 17.12
N ALA A 141 0.38 -3.32 16.73
CA ALA A 141 0.82 -3.38 15.33
C ALA A 141 0.35 -4.66 14.63
N GLY A 142 -0.28 -4.51 13.46
CA GLY A 142 -0.80 -5.65 12.71
C GLY A 142 -2.05 -6.31 13.30
N THR A 143 -2.77 -5.61 14.18
CA THR A 143 -4.10 -6.00 14.68
C THR A 143 -5.18 -5.04 14.18
N GLU A 144 -6.46 -5.39 14.38
CA GLU A 144 -7.56 -4.46 14.11
C GLU A 144 -7.52 -3.25 15.04
N GLU A 145 -7.11 -3.43 16.32
CA GLU A 145 -6.97 -2.33 17.28
C GLU A 145 -5.86 -1.36 16.90
N GLY A 146 -4.73 -1.86 16.41
CA GLY A 146 -3.64 -0.98 15.96
C GLY A 146 -3.88 -0.30 14.63
N ASN A 147 -4.82 -0.80 13.84
CA ASN A 147 -5.29 -0.12 12.63
C ASN A 147 -6.57 0.70 12.89
N GLY A 148 -7.18 0.53 14.07
CA GLY A 148 -8.37 1.23 14.53
C GLY A 148 -7.98 2.51 15.26
N TRP A 149 -8.77 3.56 15.06
CA TRP A 149 -8.56 4.83 15.75
C TRP A 149 -9.82 5.12 16.57
N GLU A 150 -9.73 4.92 17.88
CA GLU A 150 -10.62 5.61 18.84
C GLU A 150 -10.13 7.04 19.07
#